data_AF-A0A925UV03-F1
#
_entry.id   AF-A0A925UV03-F1
#
_cell.length_a   1.000
_cell.length_b   1.000
_cell.length_c   1.000
_cell.angle_alpha   90.00
_cell.angle_beta   90.00
_cell.angle_gamma   90.00
#
_symmetry.space_group_name_H-M   'P 1'
#
loop_
_entity.id
_entity.type
_entity.pdbx_description
1 polymer ?
#
loop_
_entity_poly.entity_id
_entity_poly.type
_entity_poly.pdbx_seq_one_letter_code
_entity_poly.pdbx_strand_id
1 'polypeptide(L)' 'TDALMASGQFKPILDWLKLKVYSQGKRYTPKDLVQRVTGKPMGAEDYLTGLGAKYRIIYGIK' A
#
# COMPACT_ATOMS: atom_id res chain seq x y z
N THR A 1 2.73 -0.95 -12.12
CA THR A 1 1.65 -0.09 -11.57
C THR A 1 1.88 1.37 -11.89
N ASP A 2 3.10 1.88 -11.80
CA ASP A 2 3.38 3.31 -12.03
C ASP A 2 3.00 3.81 -13.42
N ALA A 3 3.19 3.02 -14.48
CA ALA A 3 2.72 3.35 -15.83
C ALA A 3 1.18 3.48 -15.93
N LEU A 4 0.43 2.71 -15.13
CA LEU A 4 -1.03 2.82 -15.06
C LEU A 4 -1.44 4.10 -14.34
N MET A 5 -0.76 4.44 -13.25
CA MET A 5 -1.00 5.69 -12.52
C MET A 5 -0.69 6.91 -13.38
N ALA A 6 0.44 6.90 -14.10
CA ALA A 6 0.84 7.98 -15.00
C ALA A 6 -0.15 8.20 -16.15
N SER A 7 -0.83 7.13 -16.61
CA SER A 7 -1.88 7.21 -17.65
C SER A 7 -3.28 7.43 -17.10
N GLY A 8 -3.43 7.72 -15.79
CA GLY A 8 -4.74 7.96 -15.15
C GLY A 8 -5.58 6.70 -14.95
N GLN A 9 -5.01 5.51 -15.15
CA GLN A 9 -5.70 4.23 -15.00
C GLN A 9 -5.68 3.76 -13.53
N PHE A 10 -6.61 4.28 -12.73
CA PHE A 10 -6.74 3.95 -11.30
C PHE A 10 -7.65 2.74 -11.01
N LYS A 11 -8.40 2.26 -12.01
CA LYS A 11 -9.34 1.14 -11.82
C LYS A 11 -8.68 -0.12 -11.21
N PRO A 12 -7.48 -0.57 -11.65
CA PRO A 12 -6.87 -1.77 -11.10
C PRO A 12 -6.54 -1.68 -9.60
N ILE A 13 -6.01 -0.54 -9.14
CA ILE A 13 -5.70 -0.36 -7.71
C ILE A 13 -6.99 -0.25 -6.88
N LEU A 14 -8.01 0.41 -7.41
CA LEU A 14 -9.29 0.55 -6.73
C LEU A 14 -10.00 -0.80 -6.58
N ASP A 15 -10.00 -1.62 -7.62
CA ASP A 15 -10.60 -2.95 -7.59
C ASP A 15 -9.89 -3.86 -6.58
N TRP A 16 -8.56 -3.76 -6.51
CA TRP A 16 -7.79 -4.48 -5.50
C TRP A 16 -8.14 -4.02 -4.07
N LEU A 17 -8.21 -2.71 -3.81
CA LEU A 17 -8.60 -2.16 -2.50
C LEU A 17 -10.01 -2.57 -2.12
N LYS A 18 -10.96 -2.53 -3.06
CA LYS A 18 -12.34 -2.99 -2.85
C LYS A 18 -12.37 -4.46 -2.44
N LEU A 19 -11.67 -5.31 -3.17
CA LEU A 19 -11.69 -6.75 -2.93
C LEU A 19 -10.98 -7.13 -1.63
N LYS A 20 -9.79 -6.56 -1.36
CA LYS A 20 -8.92 -7.00 -0.27
C LYS A 20 -9.18 -6.26 1.04
N VAL A 21 -9.59 -5.00 0.99
CA VAL A 21 -9.69 -4.14 2.18
C VAL A 21 -11.14 -3.70 2.42
N TYR A 22 -11.74 -2.94 1.50
CA TYR A 22 -13.03 -2.29 1.77
C TYR A 22 -14.19 -3.29 1.93
N SER A 23 -14.18 -4.40 1.19
CA SER A 23 -15.18 -5.47 1.33
C SER A 23 -15.20 -6.13 2.71
N GLN A 24 -14.11 -6.04 3.48
CA GLN A 24 -13.99 -6.69 4.78
C GLN A 24 -14.71 -5.91 5.89
N GLY A 25 -15.03 -4.63 5.69
CA GLY A 25 -15.71 -3.80 6.69
C GLY A 25 -15.08 -3.91 8.08
N LYS A 26 -15.88 -4.25 9.09
CA LYS A 26 -15.44 -4.50 10.48
C LYS A 26 -15.26 -6.00 10.80
N ARG A 27 -15.14 -6.87 9.79
CA ARG A 27 -15.03 -8.33 9.98
C ARG A 27 -13.76 -8.74 10.75
N TYR A 28 -12.69 -7.97 10.60
CA TYR A 28 -11.39 -8.24 11.22
C TYR A 28 -10.93 -7.03 12.02
N THR A 29 -10.11 -7.26 13.04
CA THR A 29 -9.37 -6.17 13.68
C THR A 29 -8.39 -5.57 12.67
N PRO A 30 -7.96 -4.31 12.84
CA PRO A 30 -6.99 -3.70 11.93
C PRO A 30 -5.69 -4.50 11.78
N LYS A 31 -5.19 -5.08 12.88
CA LYS A 31 -3.96 -5.89 12.87
C LYS A 31 -4.14 -7.19 12.06
N ASP A 32 -5.28 -7.87 12.24
CA ASP A 32 -5.58 -9.11 11.52
C ASP A 32 -5.83 -8.85 10.03
N LEU A 33 -6.49 -7.75 9.69
CA LEU A 33 -6.72 -7.38 8.30
C LEU A 33 -5.40 -7.11 7.57
N VAL A 34 -4.48 -6.38 8.20
CA VAL A 34 -3.14 -6.14 7.64
C VAL A 34 -2.42 -7.47 7.42
N GLN A 35 -2.31 -8.32 8.45
CA GLN A 35 -1.66 -9.64 8.33
C GLN A 35 -2.26 -10.49 7.20
N ARG A 36 -3.58 -10.50 7.03
CA ARG A 36 -4.27 -11.26 5.98
C ARG A 36 -4.03 -10.72 4.56
N VAL A 37 -3.96 -9.40 4.41
CA VAL A 37 -3.82 -8.75 3.09
C VAL A 37 -2.37 -8.66 2.64
N THR A 38 -1.45 -8.36 3.57
CA THR A 38 -0.03 -8.14 3.27
C THR A 38 0.85 -9.36 3.56
N GLY A 39 0.33 -10.36 4.29
CA GLY A 39 1.09 -11.55 4.70
C GLY A 39 2.04 -11.31 5.87
N LYS A 40 2.08 -10.11 6.45
CA LYS A 40 3.00 -9.76 7.53
C LYS A 40 2.36 -8.88 8.62
N PRO A 41 2.93 -8.87 9.84
CA PRO A 41 2.38 -8.09 10.94
C PRO A 41 2.38 -6.60 10.60
N MET A 42 1.44 -5.88 11.20
CA MET A 42 1.42 -4.41 11.12
C MET A 42 2.71 -3.84 11.71
N GLY A 43 3.43 -3.04 10.91
CA GLY A 43 4.70 -2.44 11.29
C GLY A 43 5.06 -1.25 10.39
N ALA A 44 6.10 -0.51 10.77
CA ALA A 44 6.51 0.72 10.08
C ALA A 44 7.50 0.48 8.92
N GLU A 45 8.00 -0.73 8.74
CA GLU A 45 9.11 -1.06 7.83
C GLU A 45 8.84 -0.62 6.39
N ASP A 46 7.70 -1.03 5.79
CA ASP A 46 7.36 -0.65 4.41
C ASP A 46 7.25 0.87 4.24
N TYR A 47 6.67 1.53 5.24
CA TYR A 47 6.48 2.97 5.22
C TYR A 47 7.84 3.67 5.24
N LEU A 48 8.74 3.28 6.15
CA LEU A 48 10.08 3.86 6.26
C LEU A 48 10.93 3.57 5.01
N THR A 49 10.85 2.35 4.47
CA THR A 49 11.55 1.99 3.22
C THR A 49 11.06 2.83 2.05
N GLY A 50 9.74 2.96 1.87
CA GLY A 50 9.15 3.77 0.80
C GLY A 50 9.46 5.26 0.96
N LEU A 51 9.37 5.78 2.19
CA LEU A 51 9.69 7.17 2.50
C LEU A 51 11.17 7.46 2.22
N GLY A 52 12.07 6.61 2.70
CA GLY A 52 13.49 6.73 2.45
C GLY A 52 13.81 6.73 0.95
N ALA A 53 13.27 5.77 0.19
CA ALA A 53 13.46 5.72 -1.26
C ALA A 53 12.95 6.98 -1.97
N LYS A 54 11.73 7.44 -1.63
CA LYS A 54 11.12 8.63 -2.23
C LYS A 54 11.94 9.89 -1.97
N TYR A 55 12.36 10.11 -0.72
CA TYR A 55 13.06 11.33 -0.34
C TYR A 55 14.53 11.34 -0.80
N ARG A 56 15.18 10.17 -0.89
CA ARG A 56 16.51 10.06 -1.52
C ARG A 56 16.48 10.53 -2.98
N ILE A 57 15.45 10.17 -3.74
CA ILE A 57 15.26 10.61 -5.13
C ILE A 57 14.98 12.13 -5.20
N ILE A 58 14.05 12.63 -4.39
CA ILE A 58 13.64 14.04 -4.43
C ILE A 58 14.79 14.99 -4.04
N TYR A 59 15.56 14.64 -3.01
CA TYR A 59 16.59 15.51 -2.44
C TYR A 59 18.01 15.13 -2.84
N GLY A 60 18.20 14.09 -3.68
CA GLY A 60 19.53 13.64 -4.10
C GLY A 60 20.41 13.10 -2.97
N ILE A 61 19.79 12.60 -1.90
CA ILE A 61 20.50 12.09 -0.71
C ILE A 61 21.00 10.68 -1.03
N LYS A 62 22.32 10.47 -0.94
CA LYS A 62 22.95 9.15 -1.08
C LYS A 62 22.53 8.21 0.04
#